data_AF-A0A836SS06-F1
#
_entry.id   AF-A0A836SS06-F1
#
_cell.length_a   1.000
_cell.length_b   1.000
_cell.length_c   1.000
_cell.angle_alpha   90.00
_cell.angle_beta   90.00
_cell.angle_gamma   90.00
#
_symmetry.space_group_name_H-M   'P 1'
#
loop_
_entity.id
_entity.type
_entity.pdbx_description
1 polymer ?
#
loop_
_entity_poly.entity_id
_entity_poly.type
_entity_poly.pdbx_seq_one_letter_code
_entity_poly.pdbx_strand_id
1 'polypeptide(L)'
;MRYLPMIIVILAMVSCGEQKAEKSAQEYFNAGAQQVEKGNLDKGIELYKKGVEKDPKSAVGYNLLGMAYRYKFNQTANPEWREKEIEAFE
;
A
#
# COMPACT_ATOMS: atom_id res chain seq x y z
N MET A 1 15.39 42.31 -26.24
CA MET A 1 14.31 42.36 -25.21
C MET A 1 12.95 41.82 -25.68
N ARG A 2 12.80 41.14 -26.84
CA ARG A 2 11.47 40.68 -27.32
C ARG A 2 11.19 39.19 -27.15
N TYR A 3 12.21 38.36 -26.94
CA TYR A 3 12.07 36.90 -26.76
C TYR A 3 12.12 36.44 -25.29
N LEU A 4 12.43 37.35 -24.36
CA LEU A 4 12.47 37.08 -22.93
C LEU A 4 11.15 36.51 -22.35
N PRO A 5 9.95 36.97 -22.76
CA PRO A 5 8.71 36.34 -22.27
C PRO A 5 8.43 34.97 -22.91
N MET A 6 8.99 34.66 -24.08
CA MET A 6 8.83 33.35 -24.72
C MET A 6 9.65 32.26 -24.00
N ILE A 7 10.86 32.59 -23.54
CA ILE A 7 11.76 31.63 -22.86
C ILE A 7 11.18 31.20 -21.50
N ILE A 8 10.51 32.11 -20.78
CA ILE A 8 9.88 31.83 -19.48
C ILE A 8 8.71 30.83 -19.62
N VAL A 9 7.94 30.94 -20.71
CA VAL A 9 6.79 30.04 -20.97
C VAL A 9 7.25 28.63 -21.36
N ILE A 10 8.37 28.51 -22.07
CA ILE A 10 8.96 27.21 -22.43
C ILE A 10 9.51 26.50 -21.19
N LEU A 11 10.10 27.24 -20.23
CA LEU A 11 10.58 26.66 -18.97
C LEU A 11 9.44 26.09 -18.10
N ALA A 12 8.23 26.66 -18.19
CA ALA A 12 7.05 26.17 -17.46
C ALA A 12 6.47 24.87 -18.05
N MET A 13 6.70 24.59 -19.33
CA MET A 13 6.27 23.34 -19.99
C MET A 13 7.24 22.17 -19.75
N VAL A 14 8.46 22.45 -19.25
CA VAL A 14 9.44 21.42 -18.82
C VAL A 14 9.20 21.00 -17.36
N SER A 15 8.05 21.31 -16.77
CA SER A 15 7.46 20.46 -15.73
C SER A 15 6.81 19.25 -16.42
N CYS A 16 7.61 18.48 -17.15
CA CYS A 16 7.24 17.14 -17.56
C CYS A 16 7.11 16.37 -16.24
N GLY A 17 5.88 16.21 -15.78
CA GLY A 17 5.57 15.62 -14.50
C GLY A 17 6.31 14.30 -14.35
N GLU A 18 7.10 14.18 -13.29
CA GLU A 18 7.50 12.88 -12.78
C GLU A 18 6.21 12.13 -12.45
N GLN A 19 5.72 11.33 -13.40
CA GLN A 19 4.75 10.29 -13.11
C GLN A 19 5.50 9.23 -12.30
N LYS A 20 5.59 9.50 -10.99
CA LYS A 20 5.99 8.52 -10.00
C LYS A 20 5.06 7.33 -10.19
N ALA A 21 5.56 6.24 -10.78
CA ALA A 21 4.77 5.04 -11.02
C ALA A 21 4.15 4.62 -9.68
N GLU A 22 2.84 4.86 -9.54
CA GLU A 22 2.12 4.55 -8.32
C GLU A 22 1.97 3.03 -8.26
N LYS A 23 2.35 2.44 -7.12
CA LYS A 23 2.27 0.99 -6.94
C LYS A 23 0.81 0.53 -7.07
N SER A 24 0.62 -0.51 -7.85
CA SER A 24 -0.64 -1.26 -7.92
C SER A 24 -0.93 -1.96 -6.59
N ALA A 25 -2.20 -2.32 -6.37
CA ALA A 25 -2.60 -3.14 -5.22
C ALA A 25 -1.79 -4.44 -5.13
N GLN A 26 -1.54 -5.10 -6.28
CA GLN A 26 -0.76 -6.33 -6.33
C GLN A 26 0.70 -6.14 -5.90
N GLU A 27 1.32 -5.02 -6.26
CA GLU A 27 2.69 -4.72 -5.81
C GLU A 27 2.76 -4.47 -4.30
N TYR A 28 1.73 -3.87 -3.72
CA TYR A 28 1.60 -3.76 -2.27
C TYR A 28 1.43 -5.13 -1.61
N PHE A 29 0.59 -6.00 -2.16
CA PHE A 29 0.43 -7.38 -1.65
C PHE A 29 1.72 -8.18 -1.73
N ASN A 30 2.41 -8.16 -2.87
CA ASN A 30 3.67 -8.87 -3.03
C ASN A 30 4.75 -8.35 -2.08
N ALA A 31 4.82 -7.03 -1.88
CA ALA A 31 5.75 -6.43 -0.93
C ALA A 31 5.39 -6.80 0.52
N GLY A 32 4.10 -6.84 0.86
CA GLY A 32 3.63 -7.26 2.17
C GLY A 32 4.01 -8.71 2.48
N ALA A 33 3.81 -9.63 1.53
CA ALA A 33 4.19 -11.03 1.65
C ALA A 33 5.68 -11.20 1.93
N GLN A 34 6.53 -10.50 1.18
CA GLN A 34 7.98 -10.51 1.41
C GLN A 34 8.37 -9.99 2.80
N GLN A 35 7.63 -9.03 3.36
CA GLN A 35 7.90 -8.54 4.72
C GLN A 35 7.45 -9.56 5.77
N VAL A 36 6.30 -10.20 5.59
CA VAL A 36 5.83 -11.28 6.47
C VAL A 36 6.81 -12.46 6.48
N GLU A 37 7.32 -12.86 5.31
CA GLU A 37 8.34 -13.92 5.17
C GLU A 37 9.64 -13.58 5.91
N LYS A 38 10.00 -12.29 5.96
CA LYS A 38 11.15 -11.79 6.72
C LYS A 38 10.87 -11.65 8.23
N GLY A 39 9.67 -12.00 8.69
CA GLY A 39 9.23 -11.84 10.07
C GLY A 39 8.75 -10.42 10.42
N ASN A 40 8.79 -9.48 9.48
CA ASN A 40 8.36 -8.09 9.66
C ASN A 40 6.84 -7.97 9.50
N LEU A 41 6.11 -8.66 10.37
CA LEU A 41 4.65 -8.80 10.29
C LEU A 41 3.91 -7.46 10.30
N ASP A 42 4.32 -6.52 11.16
CA ASP A 42 3.72 -5.18 11.23
C ASP A 42 3.85 -4.43 9.91
N LYS A 43 5.01 -4.54 9.25
CA LYS A 43 5.22 -3.92 7.94
C LYS A 43 4.42 -4.61 6.85
N GLY A 44 4.28 -5.93 6.93
CA GLY A 44 3.41 -6.72 6.06
C GLY A 44 1.97 -6.24 6.12
N ILE A 45 1.41 -6.09 7.32
CA ILE A 45 0.06 -5.57 7.57
C ILE A 45 -0.10 -4.17 6.95
N GLU A 46 0.83 -3.25 7.20
CA GLU A 46 0.77 -1.89 6.64
C GLU A 46 0.73 -1.90 5.10
N LEU A 47 1.52 -2.77 4.48
CA LEU A 47 1.55 -2.89 3.01
C LEU A 47 0.26 -3.51 2.47
N TYR A 48 -0.28 -4.54 3.13
CA TYR A 48 -1.57 -5.10 2.74
C TYR A 48 -2.71 -4.10 2.86
N LYS A 49 -2.73 -3.26 3.91
CA LYS A 49 -3.71 -2.18 4.06
C LYS A 49 -3.65 -1.21 2.88
N LYS A 50 -2.45 -0.79 2.47
CA LYS A 50 -2.26 0.06 1.27
C LYS A 50 -2.76 -0.61 0.00
N GLY A 51 -2.57 -1.92 -0.13
CA GLY A 51 -3.11 -2.67 -1.27
C GLY A 51 -4.64 -2.71 -1.29
N VAL A 52 -5.28 -2.92 -0.13
CA VAL A 52 -6.75 -2.88 -0.01
C VAL A 52 -7.31 -1.46 -0.20
N GLU A 53 -6.60 -0.42 0.25
CA GLU A 53 -6.97 0.98 -0.04
C GLU A 53 -6.96 1.26 -1.55
N LYS A 54 -6.11 0.58 -2.32
CA LYS A 54 -6.03 0.70 -3.78
C LYS A 54 -7.03 -0.17 -4.53
N ASP A 55 -7.28 -1.38 -4.04
CA ASP A 55 -8.34 -2.25 -4.54
C ASP A 55 -9.25 -2.71 -3.39
N PRO A 56 -10.27 -1.91 -3.05
CA PRO A 56 -11.18 -2.21 -1.95
C PRO A 56 -12.11 -3.40 -2.23
N LYS A 57 -12.03 -4.03 -3.41
CA LYS A 57 -12.80 -5.24 -3.74
C LYS A 57 -11.92 -6.48 -3.81
N SER A 58 -10.64 -6.35 -3.45
CA SER A 58 -9.68 -7.44 -3.54
C SER A 58 -9.91 -8.47 -2.44
N ALA A 59 -10.60 -9.57 -2.78
CA ALA A 59 -10.72 -10.72 -1.88
C ALA A 59 -9.34 -11.26 -1.44
N VAL A 60 -8.34 -11.19 -2.32
CA VAL A 60 -6.95 -11.58 -2.01
C VAL A 60 -6.35 -10.66 -0.96
N GLY A 61 -6.51 -9.34 -1.09
CA GLY A 61 -5.98 -8.37 -0.13
C GLY A 61 -6.56 -8.54 1.27
N TYR A 62 -7.88 -8.73 1.36
CA TYR A 62 -8.58 -8.99 2.61
C TYR A 62 -8.17 -10.32 3.25
N ASN A 63 -8.02 -11.38 2.46
CA ASN A 63 -7.49 -12.66 2.96
C ASN A 63 -6.06 -12.52 3.52
N LEU A 64 -5.18 -11.80 2.82
CA LEU A 64 -3.82 -11.53 3.30
C LEU A 64 -3.81 -10.73 4.62
N LEU A 65 -4.70 -9.74 4.77
CA LEU A 65 -4.87 -8.99 6.02
C LEU A 65 -5.36 -9.89 7.15
N GLY A 66 -6.44 -10.64 6.93
CA GLY A 66 -7.00 -11.56 7.93
C GLY A 66 -5.98 -12.57 8.42
N MET A 67 -5.23 -13.20 7.48
CA MET A 67 -4.13 -14.10 7.84
C MET A 67 -3.05 -13.42 8.69
N ALA A 68 -2.67 -12.19 8.34
CA ALA A 68 -1.66 -11.44 9.08
C ALA A 68 -2.14 -11.05 10.48
N TYR A 69 -3.40 -10.64 10.63
CA TYR A 69 -4.03 -10.36 11.93
C TYR A 69 -4.14 -11.61 12.79
N ARG A 70 -4.55 -12.74 12.23
CA ARG A 70 -4.55 -14.04 12.93
C ARG A 70 -3.16 -14.41 13.43
N TYR A 71 -2.13 -14.19 12.62
CA TYR A 71 -0.75 -14.47 13.03
C TYR A 71 -0.30 -13.53 14.16
N LYS A 72 -0.68 -12.24 14.13
CA LYS A 72 -0.47 -11.29 15.23
C LYS A 72 -1.17 -11.72 16.52
N PHE A 73 -2.43 -12.14 16.41
CA PHE A 73 -3.20 -12.68 17.53
C PHE A 73 -2.48 -13.88 18.15
N ASN A 74 -2.03 -14.84 17.34
CA ASN A 74 -1.33 -16.02 17.83
C ASN A 74 0.01 -15.70 18.52
N GLN A 75 0.69 -14.62 18.13
CA GLN A 75 1.94 -14.18 18.79
C GLN A 75 1.71 -13.43 20.10
N THR A 76 0.64 -12.63 20.17
CA THR A 76 0.46 -11.65 21.25
C THR A 76 -0.67 -12.00 22.21
N ALA A 77 -1.57 -12.89 21.81
CA ALA A 77 -2.87 -13.13 22.44
C ALA A 77 -3.72 -11.86 22.65
N ASN A 78 -3.43 -10.76 21.94
CA ASN A 78 -4.18 -9.52 22.05
C ASN A 78 -5.50 -9.64 21.24
N PRO A 79 -6.68 -9.58 21.88
CA PRO A 79 -7.97 -9.74 21.22
C PRO A 79 -8.25 -8.69 20.13
N GLU A 80 -7.62 -7.52 20.17
CA GLU A 80 -7.73 -6.49 19.13
C GLU A 80 -7.42 -7.03 17.73
N TRP A 81 -6.43 -7.95 17.63
CA TRP A 81 -6.08 -8.54 16.33
C TRP A 81 -7.14 -9.53 15.84
N ARG A 82 -7.90 -10.14 16.74
CA ARG A 82 -9.04 -10.99 16.36
C ARG A 82 -10.19 -10.16 15.82
N GLU A 83 -10.44 -9.00 16.42
CA GLU A 83 -11.47 -8.06 15.94
C GLU A 83 -11.14 -7.57 14.52
N LYS A 84 -9.89 -7.15 14.29
CA LYS A 84 -9.41 -6.74 12.96
C LYS A 84 -9.43 -7.86 11.92
N GLU A 85 -9.23 -9.11 12.32
CA GLU A 85 -9.39 -10.26 11.44
C GLU A 85 -10.83 -10.38 10.94
N ILE A 86 -11.81 -10.23 11.84
CA ILE A 86 -13.24 -10.28 11.48
C ILE A 86 -13.60 -9.11 10.56
N GLU A 87 -13.17 -7.90 10.90
CA GLU A 87 -13.38 -6.69 10.07
C GLU A 87 -12.79 -6.83 8.67
N ALA A 88 -11.71 -7.61 8.50
CA ALA A 88 -11.13 -7.85 7.18
C ALA A 88 -12.01 -8.71 6.28
N PHE A 89 -13.06 -9.37 6.79
CA PHE A 89 -13.93 -10.25 6.01
C PHE A 89 -15.38 -9.77 5.89
N GLU A 90 -15.73 -8.64 6.54
CA GLU A 90 -17.04 -7.98 6.45
C GLU A 90 -17.08 -6.96 5.28
#